data_AF-A0A386ZD86-F1
#
_entry.id   AF-A0A386ZD86-F1
#
_cell.length_a   1.000
_cell.length_b   1.000
_cell.length_c   1.000
_cell.angle_alpha   90.00
_cell.angle_beta   90.00
_cell.angle_gamma   90.00
#
_symmetry.space_group_name_H-M   'P 1'
#
loop_
_entity.id
_entity.type
_entity.pdbx_description
1 polymer ?
#
loop_
_entity_poly.entity_id
_entity_poly.type
_entity_poly.pdbx_seq_one_letter_code
_entity_poly.pdbx_strand_id
1 'polypeptide(L)'
;MTTEPDPYLEGELLPFDDDPPAVSGNRDVALIDLLDRVLAGGVVIAGDVTLSIAEVELVRINLRALIVSAAALIGQQPRPDVR
;
A
#
# COMPACT_ATOMS: atom_id res chain seq x y z
N MET A 1 7.55 -66.37 26.90
CA MET A 1 7.54 -65.08 27.62
C MET A 1 7.38 -64.02 26.55
N THR A 2 6.20 -63.39 26.55
CA THR A 2 5.68 -62.48 25.53
C THR A 2 6.62 -61.30 25.27
N THR A 3 6.89 -61.02 24.00
CA THR A 3 7.10 -59.63 23.57
C THR A 3 5.90 -59.34 22.68
N GLU A 4 4.96 -58.55 23.18
CA GLU A 4 3.86 -58.04 22.39
C GLU A 4 4.41 -57.29 21.17
N PRO A 5 3.77 -57.38 19.99
CA PRO A 5 4.06 -56.44 18.94
C PRO A 5 3.63 -55.05 19.43
N ASP A 6 4.53 -54.06 19.40
CA ASP A 6 4.22 -52.68 19.75
C ASP A 6 3.13 -52.15 18.79
N PRO A 7 1.91 -51.86 19.26
CA PRO A 7 0.80 -51.44 18.40
C PRO A 7 0.80 -49.92 18.13
N TYR A 8 1.84 -49.18 18.54
CA TYR A 8 1.88 -47.72 18.46
C TYR A 8 3.17 -47.12 17.88
N LEU A 9 4.02 -47.89 17.19
CA LEU A 9 5.09 -47.26 16.41
C LEU A 9 4.56 -46.61 15.12
N GLU A 10 4.04 -45.41 15.37
CA GLU A 10 4.17 -44.21 14.55
C GLU A 10 3.45 -44.31 13.22
N GLY A 11 2.17 -43.97 13.26
CA GLY A 11 1.64 -43.15 12.18
C GLY A 11 2.55 -41.93 12.08
N GLU A 12 3.51 -41.97 11.15
CA GLU A 12 4.12 -40.77 10.60
C GLU A 12 2.94 -39.86 10.24
N LEU A 13 2.77 -38.82 11.04
CA LEU A 13 1.88 -37.71 10.73
C LEU A 13 2.30 -37.24 9.34
N LEU A 14 1.57 -37.68 8.31
CA LEU A 14 1.62 -37.02 7.02
C LEU A 14 1.38 -35.54 7.33
N PRO A 15 2.27 -34.63 6.91
CA PRO A 15 1.99 -33.21 7.01
C PRO A 15 0.61 -33.00 6.41
N PHE A 16 -0.34 -32.55 7.23
CA PHE A 16 -1.52 -31.92 6.69
C PHE A 16 -0.95 -30.72 5.95
N ASP A 17 -0.85 -30.82 4.62
CA ASP A 17 -0.57 -29.70 3.73
C ASP A 17 -1.77 -28.74 3.79
N ASP A 18 -1.96 -28.14 4.97
CA ASP A 18 -2.78 -26.97 5.19
C ASP A 18 -1.84 -25.75 5.04
N ASP A 19 -1.02 -25.75 3.98
CA ASP A 19 -0.41 -24.52 3.50
C ASP A 19 -1.53 -23.80 2.72
N PRO A 20 -2.19 -22.79 3.31
CA PRO A 20 -3.11 -21.98 2.54
C PRO A 20 -2.31 -21.43 1.36
N PRO A 21 -2.81 -21.49 0.11
CA PRO A 21 -2.04 -21.06 -1.04
C PRO A 21 -1.54 -19.65 -0.77
N ALA A 22 -0.22 -19.52 -0.63
CA ALA A 22 0.47 -18.27 -0.30
C ALA A 22 0.31 -17.26 -1.46
N VAL A 23 -0.90 -16.73 -1.63
CA VAL A 23 -1.27 -15.71 -2.62
C VAL A 23 -1.71 -14.42 -1.92
N SER A 24 -1.22 -14.22 -0.70
CA SER A 24 -1.37 -12.97 0.05
C SER A 24 -0.11 -12.12 -0.03
N GLY A 25 1.08 -12.73 0.09
CA GLY A 25 2.35 -11.98 0.10
C GLY A 25 2.66 -11.17 -1.17
N ASN A 26 2.27 -11.67 -2.35
CA ASN A 26 2.54 -10.95 -3.61
C ASN A 26 1.65 -9.70 -3.80
N ARG A 27 0.47 -9.65 -3.18
CA ARG A 27 -0.42 -8.48 -3.24
C ARG A 27 0.03 -7.39 -2.27
N ASP A 28 0.47 -7.78 -1.09
CA ASP A 28 0.92 -6.83 -0.07
C ASP A 28 2.20 -6.10 -0.51
N VAL A 29 3.14 -6.81 -1.14
CA VAL A 29 4.36 -6.21 -1.70
C VAL A 29 4.04 -5.22 -2.84
N ALA A 30 3.04 -5.51 -3.67
CA ALA A 30 2.63 -4.63 -4.78
C ALA A 30 1.98 -3.33 -4.29
N LEU A 31 1.20 -3.38 -3.19
CA LEU A 31 0.67 -2.18 -2.56
C LEU A 31 1.80 -1.33 -1.97
N ILE A 32 2.73 -1.95 -1.25
CA ILE A 32 3.85 -1.22 -0.64
C ILE A 32 4.71 -0.52 -1.71
N ASP A 33 5.01 -1.18 -2.83
CA ASP A 33 5.74 -0.58 -3.95
C ASP A 33 4.95 0.57 -4.61
N LEU A 34 3.63 0.42 -4.79
CA LEU A 34 2.78 1.50 -5.27
C LEU A 34 2.78 2.69 -4.30
N LEU A 35 2.63 2.42 -3.00
CA LEU A 35 2.63 3.43 -1.95
C LEU A 35 3.98 4.15 -1.91
N ASP A 36 5.10 3.42 -1.95
CA ASP A 36 6.45 3.99 -1.96
C ASP A 36 6.67 4.87 -3.20
N ARG A 37 6.29 4.39 -4.38
CA ARG A 37 6.39 5.18 -5.61
C ARG A 37 5.53 6.44 -5.58
N VAL A 38 4.31 6.37 -5.02
CA VAL A 38 3.42 7.53 -4.85
C VAL A 38 3.95 8.49 -3.79
N LEU A 39 4.52 7.97 -2.69
CA LEU A 39 5.12 8.76 -1.62
C LEU A 39 6.38 9.49 -2.08
N ALA A 40 7.22 8.84 -2.88
CA ALA A 40 8.46 9.39 -3.41
C ALA A 40 8.23 10.34 -4.60
N GLY A 41 7.37 9.97 -5.54
CA GLY A 41 7.21 10.69 -6.82
C GLY A 41 5.95 11.54 -6.95
N GLY A 42 4.92 11.28 -6.16
CA GLY A 42 3.60 11.89 -6.32
C GLY A 42 2.80 11.32 -7.51
N VAL A 43 1.60 11.87 -7.72
CA VAL A 43 0.64 11.47 -8.76
C VAL A 43 0.10 12.68 -9.49
N VAL A 44 0.00 12.61 -10.81
CA VAL A 44 -0.71 13.62 -11.61
C VAL A 44 -2.16 13.19 -11.82
N ILE A 45 -3.10 14.04 -11.42
CA ILE A 45 -4.54 13.87 -11.62
C ILE A 45 -5.01 14.85 -12.69
N ALA A 46 -5.81 14.38 -13.65
CA ALA A 46 -6.47 15.21 -14.64
C ALA A 46 -7.99 15.11 -14.46
N GLY A 47 -8.69 16.24 -14.60
CA GLY A 47 -10.15 16.30 -14.50
C GLY A 47 -10.65 17.71 -14.77
N ASP A 48 -11.89 17.97 -14.39
CA ASP A 48 -12.48 19.30 -14.43
C ASP A 48 -13.14 19.65 -13.10
N VAL A 49 -13.13 20.93 -12.76
CA VAL A 49 -13.79 21.48 -11.57
C VAL A 49 -14.73 22.58 -12.05
N THR A 50 -15.95 22.62 -11.50
CA THR A 50 -16.88 23.72 -11.73
C THR A 50 -17.02 24.54 -10.46
N LEU A 51 -16.87 25.87 -10.57
CA LEU A 51 -17.14 26.81 -9.49
C LEU A 51 -18.59 27.27 -9.58
N SER A 52 -19.31 27.12 -8.48
CA SER A 52 -20.71 27.47 -8.34
C SER A 52 -20.95 28.40 -7.15
N ILE A 53 -21.94 29.29 -7.26
CA ILE A 53 -22.42 30.14 -6.16
C ILE A 53 -23.93 30.08 -6.12
N ALA A 54 -24.53 29.87 -4.94
CA ALA A 54 -25.98 29.78 -4.77
C ALA A 54 -26.64 28.88 -5.84
N GLU A 55 -26.11 27.65 -5.95
CA GLU A 55 -26.58 26.63 -6.90
C GLU A 55 -26.45 27.00 -8.39
N VAL A 56 -25.80 28.12 -8.74
CA VAL A 56 -25.54 28.52 -10.13
C VAL A 56 -24.11 28.15 -10.52
N GLU A 57 -23.98 27.40 -11.62
CA GLU A 57 -22.69 27.07 -12.25
C GLU A 57 -22.10 28.29 -12.95
N LEU A 58 -20.90 28.71 -12.59
CA LEU A 58 -20.25 29.91 -13.14
C LEU A 58 -19.16 29.57 -14.16
N VAL A 59 -18.18 28.78 -13.74
CA VAL A 59 -16.97 28.54 -14.52
C VAL A 59 -16.54 27.09 -14.40
N ARG A 60 -16.28 26.45 -15.54
CA ARG A 60 -15.65 25.13 -15.62
C ARG A 60 -14.18 25.25 -15.99
N ILE A 61 -13.32 24.58 -15.22
CA ILE A 61 -11.87 24.63 -15.34
C ILE A 61 -11.35 23.22 -15.61
N ASN A 62 -10.55 23.05 -16.66
CA ASN A 62 -9.78 21.82 -16.85
C ASN A 62 -8.56 21.84 -15.92
N LEU A 63 -8.50 20.88 -15.01
CA LEU A 63 -7.51 20.80 -13.96
C LEU A 63 -6.51 19.67 -14.25
N ARG A 64 -5.21 20.00 -14.19
CA ARG A 64 -4.12 19.04 -14.03
C ARG A 64 -3.41 19.37 -12.73
N ALA A 65 -3.48 18.47 -11.76
CA ALA A 65 -2.88 18.66 -10.45
C ALA A 65 -1.80 17.60 -10.19
N LEU A 66 -0.66 18.03 -9.64
CA LEU A 66 0.36 17.14 -9.09
C LEU A 66 0.12 17.02 -7.58
N ILE A 67 -0.16 15.82 -7.11
CA ILE A 67 -0.29 15.49 -5.68
C ILE A 67 1.02 14.86 -5.24
N VAL A 68 1.72 15.50 -4.32
CA VAL A 68 2.97 14.99 -3.72
C VAL A 68 2.77 14.77 -2.22
N SER A 69 3.59 13.91 -1.63
CA SER A 69 3.60 13.74 -0.17
C SER A 69 4.04 15.04 0.52
N ALA A 70 3.30 15.49 1.53
CA ALA A 70 3.62 16.71 2.28
C ALA A 70 4.97 16.59 3.01
N ALA A 71 5.37 15.38 3.43
CA ALA A 71 6.67 15.13 4.05
C ALA A 71 7.84 15.52 3.14
N ALA A 72 7.69 15.38 1.82
CA ALA A 72 8.70 15.81 0.84
C ALA A 72 8.80 17.34 0.72
N LEU A 73 7.70 18.07 0.97
CA LEU A 73 7.62 19.52 0.81
C LEU A 73 8.09 20.30 2.06
N ILE A 74 7.83 19.77 3.26
CA ILE A 74 8.04 20.50 4.53
C ILE A 74 9.54 20.56 4.93
N GLY A 75 10.43 19.89 4.20
CA GLY A 75 11.88 19.85 4.48
C GLY A 75 12.71 21.08 4.06
N GLN A 76 12.13 22.08 3.39
CA GLN A 76 12.84 23.28 2.93
C GLN A 76 12.56 24.50 3.82
N GLN A 77 13.10 24.50 5.04
CA GLN A 77 13.25 25.73 5.81
C GLN A 77 14.65 26.29 5.52
N PRO A 78 14.78 27.45 4.84
CA PRO A 78 16.08 28.10 4.66
C PRO A 78 16.68 28.37 6.03
N ARG A 79 17.86 27.83 6.31
CA ARG A 79 18.60 28.17 7.54
C ARG A 79 18.79 29.68 7.53
N PRO A 80 18.24 30.44 8.50
CA PRO A 80 18.47 31.87 8.55
C PRO A 80 19.97 32.07 8.80
N ASP A 81 20.64 32.74 7.87
CA ASP A 81 22.04 33.12 8.01
C ASP A 81 22.15 34.06 9.21
N VAL A 82 22.64 33.53 10.33
CA VAL A 82 22.99 34.32 11.52
C VAL A 82 24.28 35.06 11.20
N ARG A 83 24.16 36.36 10.93
CA ARG A 83 25.29 37.30 10.87
C ARG A 83 25.83 37.60 12.26
#